data_AF-A0A0K0D549-F1
#
_entry.id   AF-A0A0K0D549-F1
#
_cell.length_a   1.000
_cell.length_b   1.000
_cell.length_c   1.000
_cell.angle_alpha   90.00
_cell.angle_beta   90.00
_cell.angle_gamma   90.00
#
_symmetry.space_group_name_H-M   'P 1'
#
loop_
_entity.id
_entity.type
_entity.pdbx_description
1 polymer ?
#
loop_
_entity_poly.entity_id
_entity_poly.type
_entity_poly.pdbx_seq_one_letter_code
_entity_poly.pdbx_strand_id
1 'polypeptide(L)'
;MNLEIVLYCSIKGVVPDKIQITTADFLNNTTMCDAAYKPHADDTSERFPSSGYVEHCSRRCLESNECVAGKLTEDKCRKQHIVNGLNRDGHSRRKGPQKCPHIVAPQTMLYVAAGERRNISVKVQNLDPIFMVDFRCQFRLGGIEHEKSAVKTFDDNIIGFELGYCFFLTHRCEEMHFDYYGIGISSGTAAVEFNVLWSSSDSLMKHRLDNLGGVAVEVYKCEALASNCGRCLTLDVSKYDCGWCVPESRCVRPQACLVKSSQDWLNNTQLCANPTIGDFYPRKGPVGGRTKLRITGSNLGRRYQDVSGAVIVANVQCAVIPSEYHPATEIVCETGKAAIKNSKGPIVVRLRADDANYAAVSKYDFEYVEPAVSAVKPDRGKVELNFQWNSCSQTIFISRGLEE
;
A
#
# COMPACT_ATOMS: atom_id res chain seq x y z
N MET A 1 10.41 -13.64 52.81
CA MET A 1 11.47 -13.78 51.79
C MET A 1 10.88 -13.36 50.46
N ASN A 2 11.22 -12.15 50.02
CA ASN A 2 11.34 -11.70 48.64
C ASN A 2 12.00 -10.32 48.74
N LEU A 3 13.28 -10.27 48.42
CA LEU A 3 14.06 -9.05 48.33
C LEU A 3 13.77 -8.43 46.96
N GLU A 4 13.13 -7.26 46.94
CA GLU A 4 13.17 -6.38 45.76
C GLU A 4 14.50 -5.62 45.76
N ILE A 5 15.33 -5.88 44.75
CA ILE A 5 16.51 -5.06 44.45
C ILE A 5 16.09 -4.09 43.34
N VAL A 6 15.92 -2.82 43.71
CA VAL A 6 15.73 -1.71 42.78
C VAL A 6 17.10 -1.25 42.30
N LEU A 7 17.41 -1.46 41.02
CA LEU A 7 18.57 -0.86 40.35
C LEU A 7 18.10 0.30 39.47
N TYR A 8 18.48 1.52 39.85
CA TYR A 8 18.42 2.70 39.00
C TYR A 8 19.47 2.59 37.89
N CYS A 9 19.05 2.62 36.62
CA CYS A 9 19.94 2.87 35.50
C CYS A 9 19.37 4.02 34.66
N SER A 10 20.07 5.15 34.67
CA SER A 10 19.74 6.35 33.91
C SER A 10 20.12 6.14 32.44
N ILE A 11 19.14 6.09 31.54
CA ILE A 11 19.34 5.92 30.10
C ILE A 11 19.06 7.26 29.41
N LYS A 12 20.09 7.90 28.84
CA LYS A 12 19.93 8.81 27.70
C LYS A 12 20.20 8.01 26.43
N GLY A 13 19.19 7.87 25.58
CA GLY A 13 19.32 7.30 24.23
C GLY A 13 18.34 6.16 23.97
N VAL A 14 17.43 6.37 23.01
CA VAL A 14 16.37 5.45 22.59
C VAL A 14 16.93 4.34 21.70
N VAL A 15 16.60 3.09 21.98
CA VAL A 15 16.79 1.92 21.10
C VAL A 15 15.44 1.21 20.96
N PRO A 16 14.91 0.94 19.75
CA PRO A 16 13.81 0.01 19.59
C PRO A 16 14.28 -1.36 19.07
N ASP A 17 13.89 -2.37 19.84
CA ASP A 17 13.39 -3.71 19.52
C ASP A 17 14.21 -4.73 18.70
N LYS A 18 14.45 -5.85 19.40
CA LYS A 18 15.08 -7.10 18.96
C LYS A 18 14.25 -7.77 17.85
N ILE A 19 14.83 -7.91 16.67
CA ILE A 19 14.38 -8.85 15.63
C ILE A 19 15.00 -10.21 15.93
N GLN A 20 14.18 -11.21 16.25
CA GLN A 20 14.60 -12.61 16.32
C GLN A 20 14.75 -13.14 14.89
N ILE A 21 15.94 -13.62 14.53
CA ILE A 21 16.25 -14.15 13.19
C ILE A 21 16.51 -15.64 13.35
N THR A 22 15.79 -16.47 12.59
CA THR A 22 15.94 -17.93 12.64
C THR A 22 16.87 -18.41 11.54
N THR A 23 17.51 -19.56 11.74
CA THR A 23 18.46 -20.19 10.80
C THR A 23 17.87 -20.53 9.42
N ALA A 24 16.55 -20.43 9.24
CA ALA A 24 15.88 -20.60 7.96
C ALA A 24 16.06 -19.41 7.00
N ASP A 25 16.40 -18.22 7.51
CA ASP A 25 16.53 -17.00 6.70
C ASP A 25 17.83 -16.93 5.87
N PHE A 26 18.79 -17.83 6.13
CA PHE A 26 20.11 -17.83 5.47
C PHE A 26 20.23 -18.81 4.31
N LEU A 27 19.31 -19.77 4.16
CA LEU A 27 19.56 -20.94 3.32
C LEU A 27 18.79 -20.99 2.01
N ASN A 28 17.90 -20.04 1.71
CA ASN A 28 17.36 -19.86 0.37
C ASN A 28 16.77 -18.45 0.26
N ASN A 29 17.07 -17.75 -0.84
CA ASN A 29 16.32 -16.59 -1.34
C ASN A 29 16.73 -15.15 -0.90
N THR A 30 17.85 -14.91 -0.23
CA THR A 30 18.39 -13.53 -0.09
C THR A 30 19.03 -13.05 -1.41
N THR A 31 18.57 -11.90 -1.91
CA THR A 31 19.02 -11.23 -3.15
C THR A 31 20.48 -10.74 -3.09
N MET A 32 21.06 -10.36 -4.24
CA MET A 32 22.50 -10.14 -4.50
C MET A 32 23.21 -9.17 -3.53
N CYS A 33 22.52 -8.23 -2.87
CA CYS A 33 23.15 -7.34 -1.87
C CYS A 33 22.47 -7.24 -0.49
N ASP A 34 21.34 -7.93 -0.23
CA ASP A 34 20.66 -7.95 1.09
C ASP A 34 21.46 -8.65 2.20
N ALA A 35 22.34 -9.60 1.85
CA ALA A 35 23.19 -10.26 2.84
C ALA A 35 24.31 -9.35 3.40
N ALA A 36 24.66 -8.27 2.69
CA ALA A 36 25.65 -7.27 3.10
C ALA A 36 25.05 -6.10 3.91
N TYR A 37 23.73 -6.11 4.17
CA TYR A 37 22.98 -5.00 4.76
C TYR A 37 22.99 -4.93 6.30
N LYS A 38 23.62 -5.88 7.01
CA LYS A 38 23.63 -5.83 8.49
C LYS A 38 24.77 -4.94 9.00
N PRO A 39 24.48 -3.82 9.72
CA PRO A 39 25.49 -2.83 10.12
C PRO A 39 26.48 -3.29 11.19
N HIS A 40 26.33 -4.51 11.72
CA HIS A 40 27.10 -5.02 12.86
C HIS A 40 28.13 -6.10 12.50
N ALA A 41 28.48 -6.27 11.23
CA ALA A 41 29.58 -7.16 10.86
C ALA A 41 30.94 -6.48 11.09
N ASP A 42 31.23 -6.18 12.36
CA ASP A 42 32.62 -6.26 12.81
C ASP A 42 33.02 -7.75 12.78
N ASP A 43 34.29 -8.04 12.54
CA ASP A 43 34.84 -9.36 12.19
C ASP A 43 34.85 -10.36 13.38
N THR A 44 33.81 -10.33 14.23
CA THR A 44 33.61 -11.26 15.34
C THR A 44 32.66 -12.37 14.93
N SER A 45 33.20 -13.57 14.81
CA SER A 45 32.41 -14.79 14.92
C SER A 45 31.66 -14.78 16.26
N GLU A 46 30.34 -14.68 16.25
CA GLU A 46 29.57 -14.95 17.48
C GLU A 46 29.46 -16.47 17.67
N ARG A 47 29.99 -16.96 18.80
CA ARG A 47 29.92 -18.36 19.20
C ARG A 47 28.61 -18.56 19.96
N PHE A 48 27.59 -19.12 19.30
CA PHE A 48 26.39 -19.58 19.99
C PHE A 48 26.66 -20.96 20.62
N PRO A 49 26.26 -21.23 21.88
CA PRO A 49 26.62 -22.46 22.58
C PRO A 49 26.08 -23.78 21.99
N SER A 50 25.38 -23.75 20.84
CA SER A 50 24.72 -24.95 20.29
C SER A 50 24.62 -25.02 18.76
N SER A 51 25.25 -24.12 18.00
CA SER A 51 25.28 -24.19 16.53
C SER A 51 26.51 -23.42 16.02
N GLY A 52 27.22 -23.97 15.04
CA GLY A 52 28.54 -23.51 14.58
C GLY A 52 28.62 -22.04 14.12
N TYR A 53 29.85 -21.62 13.79
CA TYR A 53 30.19 -20.26 13.33
C TYR A 53 29.29 -19.77 12.19
N VAL A 54 28.70 -18.58 12.32
CA VAL A 54 28.04 -17.85 11.23
C VAL A 54 29.03 -16.81 10.68
N GLU A 55 29.57 -17.02 9.48
CA GLU A 55 30.43 -16.03 8.83
C GLU A 55 29.59 -14.91 8.20
N HIS A 56 29.87 -13.65 8.56
CA HIS A 56 29.17 -12.49 8.01
C HIS A 56 29.66 -12.13 6.60
N CYS A 57 28.72 -11.74 5.73
CA CYS A 57 29.01 -11.32 4.36
C CYS A 57 29.83 -10.03 4.33
N SER A 58 31.07 -10.09 3.82
CA SER A 58 31.96 -8.92 3.81
C SER A 58 32.28 -8.36 2.43
N ARG A 59 32.24 -9.23 1.40
CA ARG A 59 32.56 -8.91 0.00
C ARG A 59 31.74 -9.80 -0.94
N ARG A 60 31.40 -9.29 -2.12
CA ARG A 60 30.67 -10.02 -3.17
C ARG A 60 31.57 -10.25 -4.37
N CYS A 61 31.70 -11.50 -4.83
CA CYS A 61 32.28 -11.79 -6.13
C CYS A 61 31.18 -11.66 -7.21
N LEU A 62 31.39 -10.81 -8.21
CA LEU A 62 30.33 -10.50 -9.18
C LEU A 62 30.09 -11.61 -10.21
N GLU A 63 31.12 -12.35 -10.61
CA GLU A 63 31.00 -13.40 -11.65
C GLU A 63 30.39 -14.69 -11.10
N SER A 64 30.86 -15.19 -9.95
CA SER A 64 30.26 -16.36 -9.29
C SER A 64 28.97 -16.02 -8.53
N ASN A 65 28.67 -14.74 -8.38
CA ASN A 65 27.55 -14.24 -7.59
C ASN A 65 27.54 -14.81 -6.16
N GLU A 66 28.73 -14.88 -5.53
CA GLU A 66 28.91 -15.44 -4.20
C GLU A 66 29.22 -14.35 -3.18
N CYS A 67 28.60 -14.50 -2.00
CA CYS A 67 28.94 -13.70 -0.84
C CYS A 67 30.09 -14.42 -0.11
N VAL A 68 31.18 -13.70 0.17
CA VAL A 68 32.38 -14.27 0.78
C VAL A 68 32.79 -13.50 2.04
N ALA A 69 33.12 -14.26 3.08
CA ALA A 69 33.71 -13.76 4.30
C ALA A 69 35.08 -13.13 4.05
N GLY A 70 35.50 -12.26 4.95
CA GLY A 70 36.55 -11.33 4.58
C GLY A 70 37.93 -11.92 4.38
N LYS A 71 38.20 -13.02 5.08
CA LYS A 71 39.46 -13.75 5.06
C LYS A 71 39.56 -14.71 3.87
N LEU A 72 38.43 -15.11 3.30
CA LEU A 72 38.34 -16.10 2.20
C LEU A 72 38.20 -15.45 0.81
N THR A 73 38.19 -14.12 0.73
CA THR A 73 37.89 -13.40 -0.51
C THR A 73 38.97 -13.61 -1.59
N GLU A 74 40.24 -13.60 -1.21
CA GLU A 74 41.35 -13.71 -2.18
C GLU A 74 41.40 -15.07 -2.86
N ASP A 75 40.97 -16.13 -2.15
CA ASP A 75 40.91 -17.49 -2.67
C ASP A 75 39.63 -17.73 -3.49
N LYS A 76 38.46 -17.29 -2.99
CA LYS A 76 37.16 -17.58 -3.64
C LYS A 76 36.78 -16.61 -4.76
N CYS A 77 37.10 -15.31 -4.63
CA CYS A 77 36.83 -14.30 -5.66
C CYS A 77 38.03 -14.07 -6.58
N ARG A 78 38.99 -15.01 -6.66
CA ARG A 78 40.26 -14.80 -7.34
C ARG A 78 40.02 -14.40 -8.81
N LYS A 79 40.59 -13.25 -9.20
CA LYS A 79 40.46 -12.63 -10.55
C LYS A 79 39.05 -12.14 -10.92
N GLN A 80 38.08 -12.17 -10.01
CA GLN A 80 36.75 -11.63 -10.26
C GLN A 80 36.66 -10.16 -9.85
N HIS A 81 35.68 -9.43 -10.40
CA HIS A 81 35.33 -8.12 -9.90
C HIS A 81 34.63 -8.23 -8.53
N ILE A 82 35.08 -7.42 -7.56
CA ILE A 82 34.63 -7.48 -6.16
C ILE A 82 33.94 -6.18 -5.75
N VAL A 83 32.81 -6.29 -5.03
CA VAL A 83 32.20 -5.16 -4.31
C VAL A 83 32.48 -5.34 -2.81
N ASN A 84 33.10 -4.33 -2.21
CA ASN A 84 33.40 -4.32 -0.78
C ASN A 84 32.20 -3.82 0.03
N GLY A 85 32.00 -4.36 1.24
CA GLY A 85 31.09 -3.77 2.23
C GLY A 85 31.49 -2.34 2.62
N LEU A 86 30.52 -1.55 3.10
CA LEU A 86 30.70 -0.11 3.39
C LEU A 86 31.85 0.18 4.35
N ASN A 87 32.03 -0.65 5.37
CA ASN A 87 32.98 -0.43 6.47
C ASN A 87 34.34 -1.08 6.23
N ARG A 88 34.61 -1.62 5.03
CA ARG A 88 35.83 -2.40 4.78
C ARG A 88 36.72 -1.79 3.71
N ASP A 89 38.00 -1.67 4.05
CA ASP A 89 39.06 -1.39 3.09
C ASP A 89 39.53 -2.67 2.38
N GLY A 90 39.80 -2.55 1.08
CA GLY A 90 40.26 -3.64 0.23
C GLY A 90 40.63 -3.14 -1.16
N HIS A 91 41.22 -4.01 -1.98
CA HIS A 91 41.76 -3.63 -3.30
C HIS A 91 40.71 -3.06 -4.28
N SER A 92 39.43 -3.39 -4.10
CA SER A 92 38.36 -2.82 -4.92
C SER A 92 37.95 -1.41 -4.46
N ARG A 93 37.88 -0.49 -5.43
CA ARG A 93 37.35 0.87 -5.25
C ARG A 93 35.81 0.91 -5.17
N ARG A 94 35.11 -0.19 -5.49
CA ARG A 94 33.64 -0.28 -5.43
C ARG A 94 33.23 -0.64 -4.00
N LYS A 95 32.66 0.33 -3.27
CA LYS A 95 32.19 0.16 -1.88
C LYS A 95 30.68 0.35 -1.77
N GLY A 96 30.05 -0.53 -1.00
CA GLY A 96 28.64 -0.44 -0.62
C GLY A 96 27.63 -1.00 -1.61
N PRO A 97 26.38 -1.24 -1.16
CA PRO A 97 25.34 -1.92 -1.92
C PRO A 97 24.92 -1.18 -3.19
N GLN A 98 25.09 0.15 -3.21
CA GLN A 98 24.79 1.01 -4.36
C GLN A 98 25.75 0.81 -5.54
N LYS A 99 26.83 0.03 -5.36
CA LYS A 99 27.77 -0.35 -6.43
C LYS A 99 27.53 -1.77 -6.97
N CYS A 100 26.51 -2.46 -6.47
CA CYS A 100 26.06 -3.73 -7.00
C CYS A 100 25.28 -3.53 -8.31
N PRO A 101 25.33 -4.51 -9.23
CA PRO A 101 24.42 -4.61 -10.38
C PRO A 101 22.97 -4.68 -9.89
N HIS A 102 22.15 -3.67 -10.20
CA HIS A 102 20.77 -3.60 -9.72
C HIS A 102 19.84 -2.90 -10.72
N ILE A 103 18.55 -3.16 -10.54
CA ILE A 103 17.46 -2.51 -11.27
C ILE A 103 17.20 -1.14 -10.65
N VAL A 104 17.17 -0.12 -11.50
CA VAL A 104 16.74 1.23 -11.17
C VAL A 104 15.36 1.46 -11.77
N ALA A 105 14.39 1.67 -10.90
CA ALA A 105 13.01 1.86 -11.28
C ALA A 105 12.69 3.36 -11.42
N PRO A 106 12.29 3.87 -12.60
CA PRO A 106 11.58 5.15 -12.67
C PRO A 106 10.15 5.04 -12.09
N GLN A 107 9.55 3.84 -12.15
CA GLN A 107 8.23 3.51 -11.62
C GLN A 107 8.30 2.16 -10.92
N THR A 108 7.85 2.09 -9.68
CA THR A 108 7.97 0.90 -8.81
C THR A 108 6.83 -0.11 -9.04
N MET A 109 5.67 0.34 -9.52
CA MET A 109 4.50 -0.51 -9.72
C MET A 109 3.95 -0.37 -11.14
N LEU A 110 3.93 -1.49 -11.88
CA LEU A 110 3.35 -1.58 -13.22
C LEU A 110 2.05 -2.39 -13.18
N TYR A 111 0.95 -1.76 -13.62
CA TYR A 111 -0.36 -2.41 -13.71
C TYR A 111 -0.64 -2.83 -15.15
N VAL A 112 -0.93 -4.11 -15.36
CA VAL A 112 -1.18 -4.69 -16.69
C VAL A 112 -2.55 -5.34 -16.70
N ALA A 113 -3.36 -5.08 -17.72
CA ALA A 113 -4.66 -5.76 -17.82
C ALA A 113 -4.47 -7.22 -18.21
N ALA A 114 -5.30 -8.10 -17.67
CA ALA A 114 -5.28 -9.49 -18.06
C ALA A 114 -5.67 -9.69 -19.54
N GLY A 115 -5.02 -10.64 -20.20
CA GLY A 115 -5.11 -10.88 -21.64
C GLY A 115 -4.26 -9.94 -22.49
N GLU A 116 -3.59 -8.96 -21.88
CA GLU A 116 -2.75 -8.01 -22.63
C GLU A 116 -1.35 -8.59 -22.88
N ARG A 117 -0.79 -8.28 -24.04
CA ARG A 117 0.61 -8.55 -24.36
C ARG A 117 1.42 -7.27 -24.22
N ARG A 118 2.47 -7.31 -23.39
CA ARG A 118 3.34 -6.16 -23.15
C ARG A 118 4.79 -6.56 -23.10
N ASN A 119 5.65 -5.67 -23.60
CA ASN A 119 7.07 -5.65 -23.23
C ASN A 119 7.23 -4.84 -21.92
N ILE A 120 8.24 -5.19 -21.14
CA ILE A 120 8.62 -4.43 -19.94
C ILE A 120 10.04 -3.90 -20.16
N SER A 121 10.23 -2.61 -19.92
CA SER A 121 11.55 -1.99 -19.97
C SER A 121 12.00 -1.61 -18.56
N VAL A 122 13.23 -1.98 -18.23
CA VAL A 122 13.85 -1.69 -16.93
C VAL A 122 15.19 -1.02 -17.14
N LYS A 123 15.48 -0.03 -16.30
CA LYS A 123 16.82 0.56 -16.25
C LYS A 123 17.65 -0.23 -15.26
N VAL A 124 18.92 -0.45 -15.58
CA VAL A 124 19.87 -1.15 -14.73
C VAL A 124 21.16 -0.38 -14.64
N GLN A 125 21.84 -0.52 -13.50
CA GLN A 125 23.08 0.18 -13.19
C GLN A 125 24.18 -0.78 -12.72
N ASN A 126 25.43 -0.31 -12.80
CA ASN A 126 26.64 -1.02 -12.38
C ASN A 126 26.82 -2.40 -13.03
N LEU A 127 26.29 -2.61 -14.23
CA LEU A 127 26.54 -3.82 -15.00
C LEU A 127 28.00 -3.87 -15.45
N ASP A 128 28.53 -5.09 -15.55
CA ASP A 128 29.86 -5.33 -16.09
C ASP A 128 29.78 -5.96 -17.48
N PRO A 129 30.09 -5.23 -18.56
CA PRO A 129 29.86 -5.70 -19.92
C PRO A 129 30.77 -6.86 -20.33
N ILE A 130 31.83 -7.14 -19.57
CA ILE A 130 32.81 -8.19 -19.87
C ILE A 130 32.19 -9.58 -19.67
N PHE A 131 31.45 -9.78 -18.58
CA PHE A 131 30.91 -11.10 -18.23
C PHE A 131 29.38 -11.11 -18.08
N MET A 132 28.70 -9.95 -18.03
CA MET A 132 27.24 -9.86 -18.04
C MET A 132 26.74 -9.60 -19.46
N VAL A 133 26.54 -10.68 -20.21
CA VAL A 133 26.34 -10.60 -21.67
C VAL A 133 24.91 -10.94 -22.09
N ASP A 134 24.29 -11.93 -21.44
CA ASP A 134 22.93 -12.38 -21.74
C ASP A 134 21.98 -11.95 -20.62
N PHE A 135 20.85 -11.35 -20.98
CA PHE A 135 19.85 -10.84 -20.04
C PHE A 135 18.47 -11.36 -20.40
N ARG A 136 17.71 -11.75 -19.37
CA ARG A 136 16.36 -12.29 -19.52
C ARG A 136 15.46 -11.78 -18.42
N CYS A 137 14.18 -11.63 -18.70
CA CYS A 137 13.17 -11.27 -17.73
C CYS A 137 12.42 -12.52 -17.32
N GLN A 138 12.38 -12.80 -16.03
CA GLN A 138 11.66 -13.90 -15.43
C GLN A 138 10.39 -13.33 -14.78
N PHE A 139 9.24 -13.90 -15.17
CA PHE A 139 7.92 -13.59 -14.64
C PHE A 139 7.36 -14.83 -13.96
N ARG A 140 6.88 -14.71 -12.73
CA ARG A 140 6.16 -15.78 -12.04
C ARG A 140 4.73 -15.36 -11.76
N LEU A 141 3.78 -16.04 -12.39
CA LEU A 141 2.35 -15.77 -12.25
C LEU A 141 1.60 -17.09 -12.03
N GLY A 142 0.82 -17.20 -10.95
CA GLY A 142 0.06 -18.41 -10.65
C GLY A 142 0.91 -19.68 -10.49
N GLY A 143 2.18 -19.53 -10.08
CA GLY A 143 3.14 -20.63 -9.95
C GLY A 143 3.82 -21.04 -11.25
N ILE A 144 3.38 -20.52 -12.40
CA ILE A 144 4.02 -20.73 -13.69
C ILE A 144 5.13 -19.70 -13.87
N GLU A 145 6.28 -20.16 -14.31
CA GLU A 145 7.43 -19.32 -14.62
C GLU A 145 7.55 -19.11 -16.13
N HIS A 146 7.71 -17.86 -16.54
CA HIS A 146 7.95 -17.46 -17.92
C HIS A 146 9.26 -16.68 -18.02
N GLU A 147 10.11 -17.09 -18.95
CA GLU A 147 11.37 -16.40 -19.23
C GLU A 147 11.31 -15.79 -20.63
N LYS A 148 11.72 -14.52 -20.73
CA LYS A 148 11.74 -13.73 -21.97
C LYS A 148 13.11 -13.12 -22.18
N SER A 149 13.63 -13.17 -23.40
CA SER A 149 14.91 -12.52 -23.71
C SER A 149 14.79 -11.01 -23.49
N ALA A 150 15.87 -10.36 -23.06
CA ALA A 150 15.90 -8.91 -22.87
C ALA A 150 16.99 -8.30 -23.76
N VAL A 151 16.61 -7.28 -24.53
CA VAL A 151 17.50 -6.60 -25.46
C VAL A 151 17.93 -5.26 -24.85
N LYS A 152 19.22 -4.96 -24.95
CA LYS A 152 19.78 -3.65 -24.58
C LYS A 152 19.25 -2.61 -25.56
N THR A 153 18.56 -1.59 -25.05
CA THR A 153 18.09 -0.45 -25.82
C THR A 153 18.83 0.81 -25.37
N PHE A 154 19.31 1.59 -26.32
CA PHE A 154 19.87 2.91 -26.06
C PHE A 154 18.70 3.90 -26.04
N ASP A 155 18.40 4.49 -24.89
CA ASP A 155 17.51 5.64 -24.84
C ASP A 155 18.34 6.88 -25.25
N ASP A 156 17.99 7.52 -26.38
CA ASP A 156 18.74 8.60 -27.04
C ASP A 156 19.04 9.85 -26.17
N ASN A 157 18.48 9.95 -24.95
CA ASN A 157 18.53 11.14 -24.11
C ASN A 157 19.56 11.11 -22.95
N ILE A 158 20.38 10.06 -22.79
CA ILE A 158 21.46 10.03 -21.80
C ILE A 158 22.77 9.68 -22.49
N ILE A 159 23.27 10.61 -23.29
CA ILE A 159 24.66 10.61 -23.79
C ILE A 159 25.51 11.36 -22.75
N GLY A 160 25.71 10.73 -21.59
CA GLY A 160 26.74 11.14 -20.65
C GLY A 160 28.03 10.40 -20.97
N PHE A 161 28.71 10.79 -22.05
CA PHE A 161 30.08 10.33 -22.34
C PHE A 161 31.06 11.03 -21.39
N GLU A 162 31.07 10.64 -20.12
CA GLU A 162 32.31 10.70 -19.35
C GLU A 162 32.82 9.27 -19.17
N LEU A 163 33.93 8.97 -19.86
CA LEU A 163 34.73 7.75 -19.70
C LEU A 163 34.19 6.43 -20.30
N GLY A 164 33.32 6.47 -21.32
CA GLY A 164 33.02 5.28 -22.14
C GLY A 164 32.23 4.16 -21.45
N TYR A 165 31.60 4.44 -20.30
CA TYR A 165 30.67 3.54 -19.63
C TYR A 165 29.25 4.11 -19.68
N CYS A 166 28.29 3.35 -20.21
CA CYS A 166 26.88 3.74 -20.16
C CYS A 166 26.40 3.63 -18.70
N PHE A 167 26.27 4.78 -18.02
CA PHE A 167 25.94 4.82 -16.59
C PHE A 167 24.52 4.29 -16.28
N PHE A 168 23.63 4.30 -17.28
CA PHE A 168 22.32 3.64 -17.25
C PHE A 168 22.14 2.85 -18.54
N LEU A 169 21.77 1.57 -18.43
CA LEU A 169 21.36 0.76 -19.58
C LEU A 169 19.89 0.39 -19.44
N THR A 170 19.10 0.63 -20.48
CA THR A 170 17.71 0.16 -20.53
C THR A 170 17.69 -1.22 -21.16
N HIS A 171 17.09 -2.19 -20.46
CA HIS A 171 16.83 -3.52 -20.99
C HIS A 171 15.33 -3.67 -21.23
N ARG A 172 14.98 -3.98 -22.48
CA ARG A 172 13.60 -4.21 -22.89
C ARG A 172 13.38 -5.70 -23.04
N CYS A 173 12.53 -6.26 -22.19
CA CYS A 173 12.08 -7.64 -22.28
C CYS A 173 11.24 -7.83 -23.55
N GLU A 174 11.36 -8.98 -24.19
CA GLU A 174 10.43 -9.44 -25.21
C GLU A 174 8.99 -9.48 -24.69
N GLU A 175 8.04 -9.50 -25.63
CA GLU A 175 6.62 -9.47 -25.33
C GLU A 175 6.20 -10.67 -24.46
N MET A 176 5.54 -10.37 -23.34
CA MET A 176 4.93 -11.33 -22.43
C MET A 176 3.41 -11.17 -22.47
N HIS A 177 2.69 -12.30 -22.48
CA HIS A 177 1.24 -12.34 -22.37
C HIS A 177 0.82 -12.47 -20.91
N PHE A 178 0.21 -11.42 -20.36
CA PHE A 178 -0.21 -11.39 -18.97
C PHE A 178 -1.65 -11.87 -18.86
N ASP A 179 -1.84 -13.15 -18.59
CA ASP A 179 -3.16 -13.68 -18.23
C ASP A 179 -3.03 -14.71 -17.12
N TYR A 180 -3.99 -14.69 -16.21
CA TYR A 180 -4.08 -15.67 -15.14
C TYR A 180 -5.45 -16.34 -15.20
N TYR A 181 -5.42 -17.67 -15.24
CA TYR A 181 -6.59 -18.51 -15.10
C TYR A 181 -6.76 -18.85 -13.62
N GLY A 182 -7.81 -18.32 -13.00
CA GLY A 182 -8.08 -18.56 -11.58
C GLY A 182 -9.44 -18.01 -11.17
N ILE A 183 -10.47 -18.86 -11.23
CA ILE A 183 -11.71 -18.65 -10.51
C ILE A 183 -11.36 -18.88 -9.03
N GLY A 184 -11.06 -17.81 -8.28
CA GLY A 184 -10.67 -17.94 -6.87
C GLY A 184 -9.80 -16.82 -6.29
N ILE A 185 -9.23 -15.93 -7.11
CA ILE A 185 -8.61 -14.70 -6.61
C ILE A 185 -9.73 -13.67 -6.46
N SER A 186 -10.31 -13.59 -5.26
CA SER A 186 -11.50 -12.78 -4.95
C SER A 186 -11.30 -11.26 -5.10
N SER A 187 -10.07 -10.79 -5.32
CA SER A 187 -9.72 -9.36 -5.35
C SER A 187 -9.66 -8.76 -6.76
N GLY A 188 -9.68 -9.56 -7.83
CA GLY A 188 -9.54 -9.07 -9.22
C GLY A 188 -8.14 -8.60 -9.63
N THR A 189 -7.14 -8.75 -8.75
CA THR A 189 -5.72 -8.46 -9.00
C THR A 189 -4.84 -9.66 -8.67
N ALA A 190 -3.72 -9.80 -9.38
CA ALA A 190 -2.72 -10.84 -9.14
C ALA A 190 -1.30 -10.24 -9.23
N ALA A 191 -0.52 -10.41 -8.16
CA ALA A 191 0.88 -10.02 -8.16
C ALA A 191 1.72 -10.97 -9.03
N VAL A 192 2.64 -10.40 -9.80
CA VAL A 192 3.61 -11.12 -10.61
C VAL A 192 4.98 -10.89 -10.02
N GLU A 193 5.67 -11.98 -9.67
CA GLU A 193 7.09 -11.90 -9.29
C GLU A 193 7.88 -11.55 -10.55
N PHE A 194 8.63 -10.46 -10.51
CA PHE A 194 9.41 -9.97 -11.63
C PHE A 194 10.89 -9.91 -11.25
N ASN A 195 11.72 -10.63 -12.01
CA ASN A 195 13.16 -10.69 -11.83
C ASN A 195 13.85 -10.44 -13.17
N VAL A 196 15.02 -9.79 -13.13
CA VAL A 196 15.92 -9.70 -14.29
C VAL A 196 17.08 -10.64 -14.05
N LEU A 197 17.24 -11.61 -14.93
CA LEU A 197 18.31 -12.59 -14.92
C LEU A 197 19.44 -12.15 -15.85
N TRP A 198 20.67 -12.48 -15.47
CA TRP A 198 21.82 -12.39 -16.34
C TRP A 198 22.65 -13.67 -16.30
N SER A 199 23.38 -13.95 -17.37
CA SER A 199 24.36 -15.04 -17.45
C SER A 199 25.59 -14.63 -18.26
N SER A 200 26.70 -15.34 -18.01
CA SER A 200 27.96 -15.20 -18.75
C SER A 200 27.94 -16.05 -20.02
N SER A 201 28.84 -15.75 -20.97
CA SER A 201 28.94 -16.52 -22.24
C SER A 201 29.25 -17.99 -22.01
N ASP A 202 30.01 -18.28 -20.96
CA ASP A 202 30.61 -19.60 -20.72
C ASP A 202 29.88 -20.37 -19.62
N SER A 203 28.79 -19.81 -19.05
CA SER A 203 28.04 -20.40 -17.95
C SER A 203 26.55 -20.40 -18.24
N LEU A 204 25.90 -21.54 -17.98
CA LEU A 204 24.44 -21.68 -18.03
C LEU A 204 23.76 -21.20 -16.73
N MET A 205 24.54 -20.88 -15.70
CA MET A 205 24.01 -20.40 -14.43
C MET A 205 23.47 -18.98 -14.59
N LYS A 206 22.22 -18.78 -14.15
CA LYS A 206 21.53 -17.49 -14.21
C LYS A 206 21.51 -16.85 -12.84
N HIS A 207 21.72 -15.55 -12.81
CA HIS A 207 21.78 -14.75 -11.59
C HIS A 207 20.74 -13.64 -11.64
N ARG A 208 19.97 -13.47 -10.56
CA ARG A 208 18.94 -12.41 -10.44
C ARG A 208 19.58 -11.09 -10.03
N LEU A 209 19.38 -10.03 -10.79
CA LEU A 209 19.73 -8.67 -10.38
C LEU A 209 18.93 -8.23 -9.15
N ASP A 210 19.54 -7.38 -8.33
CA ASP A 210 18.85 -6.76 -7.20
C ASP A 210 17.73 -5.84 -7.63
N ASN A 211 16.59 -5.94 -6.97
CA ASN A 211 15.43 -5.10 -7.20
C ASN A 211 15.23 -4.10 -6.04
N LEU A 212 16.22 -3.24 -5.81
CA LEU A 212 16.19 -2.26 -4.72
C LEU A 212 15.08 -1.21 -4.90
N GLY A 213 14.70 -0.93 -6.15
CA GLY A 213 13.60 -0.02 -6.47
C GLY A 213 12.21 -0.62 -6.25
N GLY A 214 12.11 -1.90 -5.90
CA GLY A 214 10.82 -2.57 -5.67
C GLY A 214 9.93 -2.62 -6.90
N VAL A 215 10.51 -2.82 -8.10
CA VAL A 215 9.75 -3.02 -9.34
C VAL A 215 8.87 -4.24 -9.19
N ALA A 216 7.57 -4.05 -9.22
CA ALA A 216 6.61 -5.13 -9.21
C ALA A 216 5.58 -4.93 -10.32
N VAL A 217 5.02 -6.05 -10.75
CA VAL A 217 4.00 -6.10 -11.80
C VAL A 217 2.73 -6.67 -11.18
N GLU A 218 1.60 -6.01 -11.41
CA GLU A 218 0.29 -6.48 -10.98
C GLU A 218 -0.62 -6.63 -12.21
N VAL A 219 -1.25 -7.79 -12.33
CA VAL A 219 -2.22 -8.07 -13.38
C VAL A 219 -3.63 -7.87 -12.84
N TYR A 220 -4.49 -7.14 -13.56
CA TYR A 220 -5.84 -6.83 -13.11
C TYR A 220 -6.93 -7.22 -14.11
N LYS A 221 -8.13 -7.52 -13.59
CA LYS A 221 -9.36 -7.80 -14.35
C LYS A 221 -10.47 -6.85 -13.89
N CYS A 222 -10.89 -5.93 -14.76
CA CYS A 222 -11.89 -4.91 -14.43
C CYS A 222 -13.20 -5.52 -13.91
N GLU A 223 -13.63 -6.62 -14.53
CA GLU A 223 -14.86 -7.34 -14.23
C GLU A 223 -14.83 -8.00 -12.85
N ALA A 224 -13.64 -8.30 -12.33
CA ALA A 224 -13.44 -8.85 -11.00
C ALA A 224 -13.19 -7.75 -9.94
N LEU A 225 -12.69 -6.58 -10.35
CA LEU A 225 -12.46 -5.42 -9.48
C LEU A 225 -13.75 -4.73 -9.03
N ALA A 226 -14.77 -4.71 -9.90
CA ALA A 226 -16.03 -4.05 -9.61
C ALA A 226 -17.23 -4.75 -10.25
N SER A 227 -18.25 -5.00 -9.42
CA SER A 227 -19.50 -5.65 -9.83
C SER A 227 -20.61 -4.68 -10.23
N ASN A 228 -20.42 -3.38 -10.05
CA ASN A 228 -21.41 -2.36 -10.40
C ASN A 228 -20.74 -1.08 -10.93
N CYS A 229 -21.54 -0.26 -11.62
CA CYS A 229 -21.09 0.97 -12.27
C CYS A 229 -20.38 1.90 -11.28
N GLY A 230 -21.01 2.20 -10.15
CA GLY A 230 -20.48 3.15 -9.18
C GLY A 230 -19.09 2.75 -8.68
N ARG A 231 -18.90 1.48 -8.31
CA ARG A 231 -17.59 0.94 -7.92
C ARG A 231 -16.59 1.01 -9.06
N CYS A 232 -16.99 0.64 -10.29
CA CYS A 232 -16.14 0.66 -11.47
C CYS A 232 -15.59 2.06 -11.77
N LEU A 233 -16.46 3.09 -11.74
CA LEU A 233 -16.08 4.46 -12.05
C LEU A 233 -15.31 5.16 -10.90
N THR A 234 -15.24 4.53 -9.73
CA THR A 234 -14.44 4.98 -8.58
C THR A 234 -13.10 4.26 -8.45
N LEU A 235 -12.79 3.31 -9.34
CA LEU A 235 -11.49 2.67 -9.40
C LEU A 235 -10.38 3.72 -9.66
N ASP A 236 -9.19 3.44 -9.14
CA ASP A 236 -8.04 4.33 -9.30
C ASP A 236 -7.58 4.38 -10.76
N VAL A 237 -7.86 5.50 -11.43
CA VAL A 237 -7.54 5.71 -12.84
C VAL A 237 -6.03 5.79 -13.14
N SER A 238 -5.19 5.95 -12.10
CA SER A 238 -3.74 5.86 -12.27
C SER A 238 -3.24 4.42 -12.37
N LYS A 239 -4.05 3.46 -11.94
CA LYS A 239 -3.72 2.03 -11.89
C LYS A 239 -4.51 1.22 -12.93
N TYR A 240 -5.80 1.52 -13.04
CA TYR A 240 -6.74 0.69 -13.78
C TYR A 240 -7.42 1.49 -14.89
N ASP A 241 -7.31 1.01 -16.11
CA ASP A 241 -7.98 1.56 -17.29
C ASP A 241 -9.35 0.91 -17.48
N CYS A 242 -10.19 1.01 -16.44
CA CYS A 242 -11.51 0.38 -16.36
C CYS A 242 -12.64 1.40 -16.52
N GLY A 243 -13.75 0.95 -17.10
CA GLY A 243 -14.99 1.72 -17.19
C GLY A 243 -16.22 0.81 -17.29
N TRP A 244 -17.40 1.42 -17.24
CA TRP A 244 -18.65 0.66 -17.18
C TRP A 244 -19.26 0.52 -18.57
N CYS A 245 -19.37 -0.71 -19.05
CA CYS A 245 -20.08 -1.01 -20.30
C CYS A 245 -21.58 -1.18 -20.00
N VAL A 246 -22.38 -0.20 -20.43
CA VAL A 246 -23.82 -0.13 -20.19
C VAL A 246 -24.58 -1.29 -20.84
N PRO A 247 -24.36 -1.64 -22.13
CA PRO A 247 -25.10 -2.74 -22.78
C PRO A 247 -24.89 -4.09 -22.11
N GLU A 248 -23.69 -4.33 -21.60
CA GLU A 248 -23.29 -5.60 -20.99
C GLU A 248 -23.40 -5.60 -19.45
N SER A 249 -23.74 -4.45 -18.86
CA SER A 249 -23.84 -4.22 -17.41
C SER A 249 -22.64 -4.76 -16.63
N ARG A 250 -21.43 -4.44 -17.09
CA ARG A 250 -20.17 -4.93 -16.50
C ARG A 250 -19.05 -3.89 -16.54
N CYS A 251 -18.13 -4.02 -15.60
CA CYS A 251 -16.90 -3.22 -15.57
C CYS A 251 -15.86 -3.85 -16.49
N VAL A 252 -15.48 -3.16 -17.57
CA VAL A 252 -14.54 -3.67 -18.58
C VAL A 252 -13.67 -2.55 -19.12
N ARG A 253 -12.59 -2.92 -19.79
CA ARG A 253 -11.76 -1.99 -20.56
C ARG A 253 -12.49 -1.47 -21.80
N PRO A 254 -12.14 -0.29 -22.33
CA PRO A 254 -12.86 0.32 -23.46
C PRO A 254 -12.85 -0.57 -24.71
N GLN A 255 -11.75 -1.26 -25.00
CA GLN A 255 -11.64 -2.17 -26.14
C GLN A 255 -12.46 -3.47 -26.01
N ALA A 256 -12.92 -3.80 -24.80
CA ALA A 256 -13.69 -5.02 -24.54
C ALA A 256 -15.21 -4.76 -24.51
N CYS A 257 -15.64 -3.50 -24.65
CA CYS A 257 -17.05 -3.13 -24.74
C CYS A 257 -17.43 -2.92 -26.22
N LEU A 258 -18.58 -3.44 -26.63
CA LEU A 258 -19.13 -3.20 -27.97
C LEU A 258 -19.72 -1.78 -28.08
N VAL A 259 -18.84 -0.79 -28.23
CA VAL A 259 -19.22 0.63 -28.30
C VAL A 259 -19.86 0.95 -29.65
N LYS A 260 -21.14 1.34 -29.63
CA LYS A 260 -21.86 1.93 -30.78
C LYS A 260 -22.08 3.43 -30.58
N SER A 261 -22.11 3.90 -29.34
CA SER A 261 -22.28 5.29 -28.94
C SER A 261 -21.34 5.68 -27.80
N SER A 262 -21.06 6.97 -27.63
CA SER A 262 -20.25 7.48 -26.50
C SER A 262 -20.91 7.30 -25.11
N GLN A 263 -22.16 6.84 -25.07
CA GLN A 263 -22.88 6.51 -23.83
C GLN A 263 -22.79 5.02 -23.47
N ASP A 264 -22.27 4.18 -24.36
CA ASP A 264 -22.22 2.73 -24.14
C ASP A 264 -21.10 2.33 -23.17
N TRP A 265 -20.02 3.11 -23.13
CA TRP A 265 -18.91 2.91 -22.20
C TRP A 265 -18.68 4.19 -21.37
N LEU A 266 -18.90 4.08 -20.07
CA LEU A 266 -18.79 5.19 -19.13
C LEU A 266 -17.42 5.19 -18.44
N ASN A 267 -16.88 6.38 -18.23
CA ASN A 267 -15.62 6.58 -17.51
C ASN A 267 -15.81 7.39 -16.20
N ASN A 268 -14.70 7.67 -15.51
CA ASN A 268 -14.69 8.43 -14.24
C ASN A 268 -15.09 9.92 -14.38
N THR A 269 -15.61 10.37 -15.52
CA THR A 269 -16.22 11.69 -15.73
C THR A 269 -17.75 11.66 -15.79
N GLN A 270 -18.35 10.51 -16.17
CA GLN A 270 -19.80 10.31 -16.28
C GLN A 270 -20.43 9.68 -15.02
N LEU A 271 -21.69 10.02 -14.73
CA LEU A 271 -22.45 9.43 -13.62
C LEU A 271 -23.08 8.09 -14.00
N CYS A 272 -23.26 7.23 -13.00
CA CYS A 272 -24.04 6.02 -13.15
C CYS A 272 -25.53 6.34 -13.00
N ALA A 273 -26.33 5.85 -13.94
CA ALA A 273 -27.79 5.87 -13.82
C ALA A 273 -28.27 4.86 -12.77
N ASN A 274 -29.53 5.00 -12.38
CA ASN A 274 -30.26 4.16 -11.43
C ASN A 274 -29.54 4.01 -10.08
N PRO A 275 -29.31 5.12 -9.34
CA PRO A 275 -28.88 5.03 -7.95
C PRO A 275 -29.93 4.30 -7.12
N THR A 276 -29.47 3.54 -6.13
CA THR A 276 -30.34 2.75 -5.25
C THR A 276 -29.97 2.99 -3.80
N ILE A 277 -30.96 3.20 -2.94
CA ILE A 277 -30.79 3.26 -1.50
C ILE A 277 -31.11 1.87 -0.96
N GLY A 278 -30.10 1.17 -0.44
CA GLY A 278 -30.26 -0.13 0.20
C GLY A 278 -30.84 0.01 1.59
N ASP A 279 -30.18 0.78 2.46
CA ASP A 279 -30.66 1.05 3.81
C ASP A 279 -30.13 2.38 4.37
N PHE A 280 -30.68 2.83 5.50
CA PHE A 280 -30.22 4.01 6.22
C PHE A 280 -30.43 3.91 7.73
N TYR A 281 -29.61 4.62 8.49
CA TYR A 281 -29.68 4.70 9.94
C TYR A 281 -29.23 6.08 10.44
N PRO A 282 -29.87 6.66 11.47
CA PRO A 282 -31.04 6.17 12.21
C PRO A 282 -32.36 6.36 11.45
N ARG A 283 -33.42 5.67 11.91
CA ARG A 283 -34.78 5.83 11.35
C ARG A 283 -35.51 7.07 11.85
N LYS A 284 -35.05 7.64 12.96
CA LYS A 284 -35.68 8.77 13.63
C LYS A 284 -34.63 9.80 14.05
N GLY A 285 -35.02 11.06 14.15
CA GLY A 285 -34.17 12.13 14.68
C GLY A 285 -34.98 13.31 15.20
N PRO A 286 -34.40 14.17 16.06
CA PRO A 286 -35.09 15.33 16.61
C PRO A 286 -35.55 16.31 15.53
N VAL A 287 -36.71 16.94 15.70
CA VAL A 287 -37.25 18.02 14.82
C VAL A 287 -36.23 19.18 14.64
N GLY A 288 -35.35 19.40 15.63
CA GLY A 288 -34.27 20.37 15.56
C GLY A 288 -33.19 20.10 14.51
N GLY A 289 -33.19 18.91 13.88
CA GLY A 289 -32.17 18.49 12.93
C GLY A 289 -30.90 18.00 13.62
N ARG A 290 -29.77 18.17 12.95
CA ARG A 290 -28.43 17.74 13.40
C ARG A 290 -28.27 16.23 13.60
N THR A 291 -29.17 15.43 13.01
CA THR A 291 -29.04 13.98 13.04
C THR A 291 -28.04 13.58 11.97
N LYS A 292 -26.95 12.93 12.38
CA LYS A 292 -26.04 12.29 11.43
C LYS A 292 -26.70 11.02 10.88
N LEU A 293 -27.12 11.10 9.63
CA LEU A 293 -27.81 10.06 8.89
C LEU A 293 -26.82 9.36 7.95
N ARG A 294 -26.70 8.04 8.07
CA ARG A 294 -25.93 7.19 7.17
C ARG A 294 -26.87 6.54 6.18
N ILE A 295 -26.62 6.75 4.89
CA ILE A 295 -27.41 6.21 3.77
C ILE A 295 -26.48 5.31 2.96
N THR A 296 -26.80 4.02 2.90
CA THR A 296 -26.03 3.00 2.18
C THR A 296 -26.76 2.55 0.92
N GLY A 297 -26.02 2.22 -0.13
CA GLY A 297 -26.62 1.84 -1.40
C GLY A 297 -25.60 1.63 -2.52
N SER A 298 -26.07 1.83 -3.75
CA SER A 298 -25.27 1.64 -4.97
C SER A 298 -25.43 2.82 -5.92
N ASN A 299 -24.37 3.13 -6.66
CA ASN A 299 -24.31 4.23 -7.63
C ASN A 299 -24.62 5.62 -7.01
N LEU A 300 -24.35 5.81 -5.71
CA LEU A 300 -24.67 7.04 -4.96
C LEU A 300 -23.72 8.23 -5.24
N GLY A 301 -23.36 8.45 -6.50
CA GLY A 301 -22.37 9.45 -6.92
C GLY A 301 -20.94 8.93 -6.83
N ARG A 302 -19.97 9.60 -7.47
CA ARG A 302 -18.57 9.11 -7.56
C ARG A 302 -17.60 10.01 -6.81
N ARG A 303 -17.95 11.29 -6.67
CA ARG A 303 -17.20 12.28 -5.90
C ARG A 303 -18.16 13.08 -5.03
N TYR A 304 -17.62 13.76 -4.02
CA TYR A 304 -18.43 14.58 -3.12
C TYR A 304 -19.27 15.63 -3.86
N GLN A 305 -18.72 16.21 -4.94
CA GLN A 305 -19.42 17.21 -5.75
C GLN A 305 -20.72 16.68 -6.36
N ASP A 306 -20.81 15.38 -6.65
CA ASP A 306 -22.01 14.76 -7.21
C ASP A 306 -23.17 14.68 -6.20
N VAL A 307 -22.85 14.68 -4.90
CA VAL A 307 -23.83 14.49 -3.80
C VAL A 307 -24.05 15.76 -2.97
N SER A 308 -23.21 16.77 -3.15
CA SER A 308 -23.33 18.06 -2.47
C SER A 308 -24.67 18.72 -2.82
N GLY A 309 -25.58 18.80 -1.85
CA GLY A 309 -26.92 19.36 -2.06
C GLY A 309 -27.95 18.39 -2.66
N ALA A 310 -27.56 17.15 -2.97
CA ALA A 310 -28.42 16.17 -3.63
C ALA A 310 -29.42 15.45 -2.70
N VAL A 311 -29.22 15.55 -1.39
CA VAL A 311 -29.93 14.72 -0.39
C VAL A 311 -31.03 15.49 0.34
N ILE A 312 -32.24 14.96 0.26
CA ILE A 312 -33.43 15.47 0.93
C ILE A 312 -34.00 14.35 1.81
N VAL A 313 -34.29 14.66 3.08
CA VAL A 313 -34.80 13.72 4.08
C VAL A 313 -36.14 14.24 4.60
N ALA A 314 -37.24 13.54 4.28
CA ALA A 314 -38.60 13.96 4.64
C ALA A 314 -38.87 15.44 4.33
N ASN A 315 -38.54 15.85 3.09
CA ASN A 315 -38.65 17.21 2.58
C ASN A 315 -37.77 18.28 3.26
N VAL A 316 -36.71 17.86 3.97
CA VAL A 316 -35.72 18.74 4.60
C VAL A 316 -34.34 18.48 3.99
N GLN A 317 -33.61 19.54 3.67
CA GLN A 317 -32.25 19.42 3.14
C GLN A 317 -31.32 18.70 4.13
N CYS A 318 -30.53 17.75 3.64
CA CYS A 318 -29.47 17.09 4.40
C CYS A 318 -28.09 17.54 3.88
N ALA A 319 -27.22 18.03 4.76
CA ALA A 319 -25.90 18.49 4.41
C ALA A 319 -24.91 17.32 4.44
N VAL A 320 -24.41 16.90 3.27
CA VAL A 320 -23.44 15.79 3.16
C VAL A 320 -22.12 16.17 3.82
N ILE A 321 -21.56 15.26 4.61
CA ILE A 321 -20.28 15.43 5.31
C ILE A 321 -19.16 14.88 4.42
N PRO A 322 -18.27 15.73 3.86
CA PRO A 322 -17.26 15.29 2.88
C PRO A 322 -16.30 14.23 3.42
N SER A 323 -15.91 14.32 4.69
CA SER A 323 -14.94 13.42 5.32
C SER A 323 -15.47 12.02 5.60
N GLU A 324 -16.79 11.83 5.56
CA GLU A 324 -17.45 10.55 5.85
C GLU A 324 -18.19 9.98 4.64
N TYR A 325 -18.08 10.64 3.49
CA TYR A 325 -18.64 10.16 2.24
C TYR A 325 -17.77 9.03 1.67
N HIS A 326 -18.38 7.87 1.41
CA HIS A 326 -17.73 6.78 0.69
C HIS A 326 -18.30 6.69 -0.73
N PRO A 327 -17.48 6.99 -1.77
CA PRO A 327 -17.92 7.01 -3.15
C PRO A 327 -18.78 5.81 -3.55
N ALA A 328 -19.87 6.11 -4.25
CA ALA A 328 -20.86 5.19 -4.80
C ALA A 328 -21.62 4.29 -3.82
N THR A 329 -21.24 4.25 -2.54
CA THR A 329 -21.67 3.21 -1.60
C THR A 329 -22.31 3.75 -0.32
N GLU A 330 -21.83 4.87 0.20
CA GLU A 330 -22.38 5.45 1.42
C GLU A 330 -22.33 6.99 1.41
N ILE A 331 -23.46 7.60 1.74
CA ILE A 331 -23.58 9.04 2.01
C ILE A 331 -23.86 9.22 3.49
N VAL A 332 -23.01 10.01 4.17
CA VAL A 332 -23.27 10.47 5.53
C VAL A 332 -23.63 11.95 5.47
N CYS A 333 -24.78 12.32 6.02
CA CYS A 333 -25.26 13.70 6.00
C CYS A 333 -25.87 14.12 7.33
N GLU A 334 -25.88 15.42 7.61
CA GLU A 334 -26.54 16.02 8.76
C GLU A 334 -27.90 16.61 8.36
N THR A 335 -28.97 16.15 9.00
CA THR A 335 -30.33 16.61 8.69
C THR A 335 -30.56 18.07 9.11
N GLY A 336 -31.20 18.87 8.27
CA GLY A 336 -31.67 20.21 8.66
C GLY A 336 -32.79 20.20 9.69
N LYS A 337 -33.21 21.39 10.12
CA LYS A 337 -34.37 21.58 11.01
C LYS A 337 -35.68 21.32 10.26
N ALA A 338 -36.55 20.48 10.80
CA ALA A 338 -37.88 20.24 10.26
C ALA A 338 -38.87 21.34 10.70
N ALA A 339 -39.72 21.79 9.78
CA ALA A 339 -40.75 22.80 10.08
C ALA A 339 -41.97 22.21 10.82
N ILE A 340 -42.28 20.94 10.55
CA ILE A 340 -43.46 20.24 11.07
C ILE A 340 -43.00 19.23 12.12
N LYS A 341 -43.66 19.21 13.29
CA LYS A 341 -43.43 18.20 14.33
C LYS A 341 -43.98 16.85 13.88
N ASN A 342 -43.28 15.76 14.21
CA ASN A 342 -43.71 14.40 13.86
C ASN A 342 -43.87 14.18 12.35
N SER A 343 -43.13 14.92 11.52
CA SER A 343 -43.12 14.71 10.08
C SER A 343 -42.39 13.43 9.71
N LYS A 344 -42.91 12.74 8.71
CA LYS A 344 -42.38 11.46 8.21
C LYS A 344 -42.34 11.50 6.69
N GLY A 345 -41.29 10.94 6.11
CA GLY A 345 -41.19 10.82 4.66
C GLY A 345 -39.91 10.15 4.20
N PRO A 346 -39.78 9.88 2.89
CA PRO A 346 -38.65 9.15 2.35
C PRO A 346 -37.39 10.03 2.30
N ILE A 347 -36.26 9.36 2.11
CA ILE A 347 -35.01 9.97 1.70
C ILE A 347 -34.96 9.94 0.18
N VAL A 348 -34.66 11.09 -0.42
CA VAL A 348 -34.46 11.25 -1.86
C VAL A 348 -33.03 11.72 -2.10
N VAL A 349 -32.29 10.95 -2.90
CA VAL A 349 -30.95 11.33 -3.38
C VAL A 349 -31.09 11.62 -4.87
N ARG A 350 -30.85 12.86 -5.29
CA ARG A 350 -30.98 13.29 -6.68
C ARG A 350 -29.66 13.85 -7.20
N LEU A 351 -28.90 13.00 -7.88
CA LEU A 351 -27.55 13.32 -8.40
C LEU A 351 -27.59 14.24 -9.62
N ARG A 352 -28.73 14.28 -10.32
CA ARG A 352 -28.97 15.17 -11.46
C ARG A 352 -30.35 15.82 -11.34
N ALA A 353 -30.43 17.12 -11.57
CA ALA A 353 -31.69 17.85 -11.37
C ALA A 353 -32.72 17.60 -12.47
N ASP A 354 -32.25 17.37 -13.69
CA ASP A 354 -32.98 17.30 -14.96
C ASP A 354 -33.40 15.88 -15.37
N ASP A 355 -32.87 14.84 -14.72
CA ASP A 355 -33.10 13.45 -15.13
C ASP A 355 -33.44 12.54 -13.94
N ALA A 356 -34.65 11.97 -13.98
CA ALA A 356 -35.17 11.06 -12.96
C ALA A 356 -34.39 9.75 -12.85
N ASN A 357 -33.67 9.32 -13.90
CA ASN A 357 -32.82 8.14 -13.86
C ASN A 357 -31.63 8.29 -12.90
N TYR A 358 -31.34 9.50 -12.42
CA TYR A 358 -30.28 9.79 -11.45
C TYR A 358 -30.83 10.11 -10.05
N ALA A 359 -32.06 9.69 -9.77
CA ALA A 359 -32.70 9.82 -8.48
C ALA A 359 -32.95 8.46 -7.82
N ALA A 360 -32.75 8.39 -6.51
CA ALA A 360 -33.06 7.23 -5.67
C ALA A 360 -34.01 7.66 -4.55
N VAL A 361 -34.95 6.77 -4.20
CA VAL A 361 -35.90 6.96 -3.11
C VAL A 361 -35.78 5.80 -2.14
N SER A 362 -35.73 6.08 -0.83
CA SER A 362 -35.62 5.04 0.19
C SER A 362 -36.90 4.21 0.31
N LYS A 363 -36.75 2.92 0.60
CA LYS A 363 -37.88 2.01 0.86
C LYS A 363 -38.65 2.36 2.13
N TYR A 364 -37.96 2.85 3.14
CA TYR A 364 -38.53 3.23 4.43
C TYR A 364 -38.47 4.74 4.61
N ASP A 365 -39.35 5.27 5.45
CA ASP A 365 -39.37 6.68 5.80
C ASP A 365 -38.48 6.98 7.01
N PHE A 366 -37.91 8.18 7.00
CA PHE A 366 -37.34 8.81 8.19
C PHE A 366 -38.43 9.60 8.93
N GLU A 367 -38.37 9.63 10.26
CA GLU A 367 -39.35 10.30 11.12
C GLU A 367 -38.67 11.33 12.03
N TYR A 368 -39.09 12.58 11.95
CA TYR A 368 -38.70 13.61 12.90
C TYR A 368 -39.55 13.50 14.16
N VAL A 369 -38.94 13.45 15.34
CA VAL A 369 -39.63 13.32 16.64
C VAL A 369 -39.24 14.43 17.60
N GLU A 370 -40.08 14.71 18.60
CA GLU A 370 -39.74 15.61 19.70
C GLU A 370 -39.54 14.76 20.97
N PRO A 371 -38.29 14.39 21.31
CA PRO A 371 -38.05 13.56 22.49
C PRO A 371 -38.37 14.35 23.77
N ALA A 372 -39.12 13.73 24.67
CA ALA A 372 -39.43 14.28 25.98
C ALA A 372 -38.88 13.37 27.08
N VAL A 373 -38.11 13.94 28.01
CA VAL A 373 -37.65 13.23 29.21
C VAL A 373 -38.72 13.36 30.27
N SER A 374 -39.37 12.25 30.62
CA SER A 374 -40.45 12.23 31.63
C SER A 374 -39.93 12.04 33.06
N ALA A 375 -38.81 11.34 33.23
CA ALA A 375 -38.17 11.10 34.52
C ALA A 375 -36.69 10.79 34.34
N VAL A 376 -35.90 11.04 35.38
CA VAL A 376 -34.48 10.65 35.45
C VAL A 376 -34.32 9.73 36.66
N LYS A 377 -33.64 8.59 36.48
CA LYS A 377 -33.33 7.64 37.56
C LYS A 377 -31.85 7.25 37.53
N PRO A 378 -31.12 7.35 38.67
CA PRO A 378 -31.60 7.86 39.95
C PRO A 378 -31.86 9.38 39.89
N ASP A 379 -32.89 9.84 40.62
CA ASP A 379 -33.26 11.26 40.73
C ASP A 379 -32.39 12.00 41.76
N ARG A 380 -31.50 11.28 42.45
CA ARG A 380 -30.54 11.80 43.43
C ARG A 380 -29.19 11.10 43.28
N GLY A 381 -28.10 11.85 43.41
CA GLY A 381 -26.73 11.34 43.45
C GLY A 381 -25.98 11.94 44.64
N LYS A 382 -24.90 11.28 45.09
CA LYS A 382 -24.00 11.86 46.10
C LYS A 382 -23.20 13.00 45.49
N VAL A 383 -23.13 14.13 46.18
CA VAL A 383 -22.17 15.18 45.84
C VAL A 383 -20.84 14.79 46.50
N GLU A 384 -19.92 14.23 45.72
CA GLU A 384 -18.53 14.10 46.16
C GLU A 384 -17.80 15.41 45.89
N LEU A 385 -17.63 16.21 46.94
CA LEU A 385 -16.73 17.37 46.91
C LEU A 385 -15.29 16.83 47.00
N ASN A 386 -14.60 16.76 45.86
CA ASN A 386 -13.15 16.58 45.83
C ASN A 386 -12.49 17.84 46.41
N PHE A 387 -12.39 17.91 47.73
CA PHE A 387 -11.47 18.82 48.40
C PHE A 387 -10.05 18.30 48.18
N GLN A 388 -9.38 18.77 47.13
CA GLN A 388 -7.91 18.76 47.12
C GLN A 388 -7.45 19.71 48.23
N TRP A 389 -7.03 19.13 49.36
CA TRP A 389 -6.21 19.84 50.32
C TRP A 389 -4.87 20.17 49.65
N ASN A 390 -4.76 21.37 49.08
CA ASN A 390 -3.46 21.98 48.86
C ASN A 390 -2.91 22.38 50.23
N SER A 391 -2.28 21.44 50.92
CA SER A 391 -1.47 21.72 52.10
C SER A 391 -0.24 22.52 51.68
N CYS A 392 -0.38 23.85 51.63
CA CYS A 392 0.74 24.78 51.64
C CYS A 392 0.97 25.29 53.07
N SER A 393 2.24 25.26 53.47
CA SER A 393 2.86 25.84 54.67
C SER A 393 3.03 24.91 55.89
N GLN A 394 4.11 24.13 55.88
CA GLN A 394 4.86 23.89 57.11
C GLN A 394 5.73 25.13 57.39
N THR A 395 5.27 25.98 58.30
CA THR A 395 6.15 26.86 59.07
C THR A 395 6.31 26.20 60.43
N ILE A 396 7.46 25.55 60.67
CA ILE A 396 7.83 25.04 61.98
C ILE A 396 8.79 26.06 62.62
N PHE A 397 8.35 26.69 63.71
CA PHE A 397 9.22 27.35 64.66
C PHE A 397 8.95 26.83 66.10
N ILE A 398 9.91 26.02 66.55
CA ILE A 398 10.58 25.95 67.87
C ILE A 398 9.77 26.23 69.16
N SER A 399 9.73 25.27 70.10
CA SER A 399 10.47 25.40 71.39
C SER A 399 10.40 24.17 72.33
N ARG A 400 11.60 23.81 72.81
CA ARG A 400 12.02 23.29 74.13
C ARG A 400 11.14 22.30 74.92
N GLY A 401 11.73 21.13 75.22
CA GLY A 401 12.32 20.91 76.55
C GLY A 401 11.94 19.62 77.30
N LEU A 402 12.98 19.02 77.92
CA LEU A 402 13.01 18.03 79.03
C LEU A 402 12.98 16.54 78.57
N GLU A 403 14.13 15.85 78.64
CA GLU A 403 14.58 14.91 79.71
C GLU A 403 13.77 13.58 79.64
N GLU A 404 14.33 12.38 79.51
CA GLU A 404 15.65 11.78 79.80
C GLU A 404 16.15 10.87 78.67
#